data_AF-A0A2A5LTV1-F1
#
_entry.id   AF-A0A2A5LTV1-F1
#
_cell.length_a   1.000
_cell.length_b   1.000
_cell.length_c   1.000
_cell.angle_alpha   90.00
_cell.angle_beta   90.00
_cell.angle_gamma   90.00
#
_symmetry.space_group_name_H-M   'P 1'
#
loop_
_entity.id
_entity.type
_entity.pdbx_description
1 polymer ?
#
loop_
_entity_poly.entity_id
_entity_poly.type
_entity_poly.pdbx_seq_one_letter_code
_entity_poly.pdbx_strand_id
1 'polypeptide(L)'
;MSKLQVISISVLCFAGFASVLSLIFYFGDWPRLIAVVVVGIFLGLLAAPSIEPKAFKHAWAYELLSGAMSGALIGLIFMGSAEALLVGALVGGVLGYMAPYWIKHAPIP
;
A
#
# COMPACT_ATOMS: atom_id res chain seq x y z
N MET A 1 3.81 -20.16 -4.53
CA MET A 1 4.41 -19.54 -3.31
C MET A 1 3.38 -19.54 -2.19
N SER A 2 3.80 -19.53 -0.91
CA SER A 2 2.84 -19.34 0.18
C SER A 2 2.33 -17.89 0.18
N LYS A 3 1.11 -17.67 0.72
CA LYS A 3 0.50 -16.33 0.78
C LYS A 3 1.42 -15.28 1.43
N LEU A 4 2.08 -15.67 2.53
CA LEU A 4 3.03 -14.80 3.23
C LEU A 4 4.24 -14.45 2.39
N GLN A 5 4.77 -15.38 1.58
CA GLN A 5 5.90 -15.10 0.71
C GLN A 5 5.55 -14.03 -0.34
N VAL A 6 4.38 -14.16 -0.98
CA VAL A 6 3.93 -13.20 -2.01
C VAL A 6 3.77 -11.81 -1.40
N ILE A 7 3.14 -11.73 -0.22
CA ILE A 7 2.95 -10.47 0.50
C ILE A 7 4.30 -9.84 0.84
N SER A 8 5.20 -10.60 1.46
CA SER A 8 6.51 -10.09 1.88
C SER A 8 7.33 -9.60 0.68
N ILE A 9 7.38 -10.37 -0.41
CA ILE A 9 8.11 -9.97 -1.62
C ILE A 9 7.52 -8.68 -2.20
N SER A 10 6.20 -8.63 -2.36
CA SER A 10 5.55 -7.46 -2.95
C SER A 10 5.75 -6.20 -2.09
N VAL A 11 5.56 -6.30 -0.77
CA VAL A 11 5.80 -5.20 0.16
C VAL A 11 7.26 -4.73 0.10
N LEU A 12 8.23 -5.65 0.12
CA LEU A 12 9.65 -5.29 0.07
C LEU A 12 10.03 -4.63 -1.26
N CYS A 13 9.51 -5.12 -2.39
CA CYS A 13 9.77 -4.54 -3.70
C CYS A 13 9.24 -3.11 -3.79
N PHE A 14 7.96 -2.88 -3.46
CA PHE A 14 7.38 -1.54 -3.56
C PHE A 14 7.93 -0.57 -2.51
N ALA A 15 8.07 -0.99 -1.25
CA ALA A 15 8.65 -0.17 -0.21
C ALA A 15 10.12 0.16 -0.50
N GLY A 16 10.89 -0.84 -0.95
CA GLY A 16 12.28 -0.68 -1.36
C GLY A 16 12.41 0.29 -2.53
N PHE A 17 11.62 0.10 -3.58
CA PHE A 17 11.60 0.99 -4.74
C PHE A 17 11.28 2.44 -4.35
N ALA A 18 10.21 2.67 -3.58
CA ALA A 18 9.84 4.00 -3.10
C ALA A 18 10.93 4.64 -2.22
N SER A 19 11.56 3.83 -1.35
CA SER A 19 12.65 4.28 -0.47
C SER A 19 13.89 4.68 -1.25
N VAL A 20 14.31 3.85 -2.21
CA VAL A 20 15.50 4.11 -3.05
C VAL A 20 15.30 5.39 -3.86
N LEU A 21 14.14 5.55 -4.52
CA LEU A 21 13.84 6.79 -5.24
C LEU A 21 13.83 8.00 -4.29
N SER A 22 13.26 7.87 -3.09
CA SER A 22 13.28 8.95 -2.12
C SER A 22 14.68 9.35 -1.69
N LEU A 23 15.54 8.38 -1.41
CA LEU A 23 16.91 8.63 -0.98
C LEU A 23 17.77 9.21 -2.10
N ILE A 24 17.53 8.85 -3.36
CA ILE A 24 18.26 9.40 -4.51
C ILE A 24 17.93 10.88 -4.72
N PHE A 25 16.65 11.25 -4.68
CA PHE A 25 16.20 12.61 -5.05
C PHE A 25 16.06 13.57 -3.86
N TYR A 26 15.81 13.06 -2.65
CA TYR A 26 15.48 13.85 -1.46
C TYR A 26 16.24 13.34 -0.23
N PHE A 27 17.54 13.05 -0.41
CA PHE A 27 18.38 12.56 0.67
C PHE A 27 18.35 13.52 1.89
N GLY A 28 18.16 12.97 3.09
CA GLY A 28 18.08 13.71 4.34
C GLY A 28 16.68 14.17 4.76
N ASP A 29 15.67 14.07 3.88
CA ASP A 29 14.26 14.32 4.22
C ASP A 29 13.61 13.05 4.80
N TRP A 30 13.87 12.80 6.08
CA TRP A 30 13.36 11.62 6.81
C TRP A 30 11.83 11.57 6.93
N PRO A 31 11.11 12.68 7.21
CA PRO A 31 9.65 12.67 7.21
C PRO A 31 9.06 12.21 5.87
N ARG A 32 9.61 12.71 4.75
CA ARG A 32 9.22 12.27 3.41
C ARG A 32 9.54 10.80 3.18
N LEU A 33 10.72 10.34 3.60
CA LEU A 33 11.10 8.93 3.46
C LEU A 33 10.09 8.00 4.17
N ILE A 34 9.69 8.35 5.40
CA ILE A 34 8.68 7.58 6.14
C ILE A 34 7.36 7.57 5.38
N ALA A 35 6.93 8.73 4.86
CA ALA A 35 5.70 8.85 4.08
C ALA A 35 5.67 7.90 2.87
N VAL A 36 6.73 7.91 2.07
CA VAL A 36 6.80 7.13 0.83
C VAL A 36 7.06 5.64 1.07
N VAL A 37 7.77 5.28 2.14
CA VAL A 37 7.89 3.88 2.60
C VAL A 37 6.51 3.33 2.92
N VAL A 38 5.74 4.07 3.71
CA VAL A 38 4.38 3.71 4.12
C VAL A 38 3.49 3.53 2.89
N VAL A 39 3.52 4.46 1.94
CA VAL A 39 2.81 4.33 0.65
C VAL A 39 3.28 3.11 -0.15
N GLY A 40 4.59 2.86 -0.22
CA GLY A 40 5.15 1.70 -0.91
C GLY A 40 4.70 0.37 -0.30
N ILE A 41 4.67 0.26 1.03
CA ILE A 41 4.11 -0.91 1.73
C ILE A 41 2.66 -1.14 1.31
N PHE A 42 1.85 -0.08 1.21
CA PHE A 42 0.46 -0.19 0.82
C PHE A 42 0.27 -0.64 -0.63
N LEU A 43 1.04 -0.08 -1.55
CA LEU A 43 1.02 -0.54 -2.94
C LEU A 43 1.45 -2.00 -3.05
N GLY A 44 2.44 -2.46 -2.27
CA GLY A 44 2.81 -3.87 -2.22
C GLY A 44 1.71 -4.76 -1.63
N LEU A 45 0.99 -4.30 -0.60
CA LEU A 45 -0.17 -5.04 -0.09
C LEU A 45 -1.27 -5.16 -1.14
N LEU A 46 -1.55 -4.10 -1.91
CA LEU A 46 -2.56 -4.13 -2.97
C LEU A 46 -2.11 -4.92 -4.21
N ALA A 47 -0.82 -4.94 -4.52
CA ALA A 47 -0.28 -5.65 -5.68
C ALA A 47 -0.18 -7.17 -5.44
N ALA A 48 -0.05 -7.63 -4.18
CA ALA A 48 0.15 -9.04 -3.87
C ALA A 48 -0.93 -9.98 -4.47
N PRO A 49 -2.25 -9.69 -4.41
CA PRO A 49 -3.26 -10.51 -5.07
C PRO A 49 -3.20 -10.48 -6.60
N SER A 50 -2.68 -9.38 -7.17
CA SER A 50 -2.51 -9.26 -8.62
C SER A 50 -1.29 -10.03 -9.13
N ILE A 51 -0.24 -10.16 -8.32
CA ILE A 51 0.98 -10.93 -8.63
C ILE A 51 0.68 -12.44 -8.58
N GLU A 52 -0.03 -12.92 -7.55
CA GLU A 52 -0.38 -14.34 -7.42
C GLU A 52 -1.87 -14.50 -7.03
N PRO A 53 -2.80 -14.42 -8.01
CA PRO A 53 -4.24 -14.52 -7.74
C PRO A 53 -4.64 -15.84 -7.10
N LYS A 54 -3.93 -16.93 -7.41
CA LYS A 54 -4.20 -18.29 -6.90
C LYS A 54 -3.98 -18.40 -5.38
N ALA A 55 -3.18 -17.51 -4.79
CA ALA A 55 -2.95 -17.49 -3.35
C ALA A 55 -4.07 -16.79 -2.55
N PHE A 56 -4.97 -16.05 -3.22
CA PHE A 56 -6.00 -15.22 -2.58
C PHE A 56 -7.40 -15.63 -3.03
N LYS A 57 -8.09 -16.43 -2.20
CA LYS A 57 -9.47 -16.87 -2.46
C LYS A 57 -10.50 -15.73 -2.49
N HIS A 58 -10.26 -14.66 -1.71
CA HIS A 58 -11.09 -13.46 -1.64
C HIS A 58 -10.20 -12.21 -1.74
N ALA A 59 -9.62 -11.98 -2.92
CA ALA A 59 -8.71 -10.86 -3.18
C ALA A 59 -9.34 -9.50 -2.83
N TRP A 60 -10.58 -9.27 -3.26
CA TRP A 60 -11.31 -8.02 -3.02
C TRP A 60 -11.43 -7.64 -1.54
N ALA A 61 -11.65 -8.62 -0.65
CA ALA A 61 -11.80 -8.37 0.78
C ALA A 61 -10.45 -8.02 1.41
N TYR A 62 -9.38 -8.67 0.95
CA TYR A 62 -8.03 -8.38 1.39
C TYR A 62 -7.57 -6.99 0.92
N GLU A 63 -7.84 -6.62 -0.34
CA GLU A 63 -7.48 -5.31 -0.89
C GLU A 63 -8.27 -4.17 -0.24
N LEU A 64 -9.57 -4.39 0.04
CA LEU A 64 -10.38 -3.43 0.79
C LEU A 64 -9.85 -3.22 2.21
N LEU A 65 -9.57 -4.31 2.94
CA LEU A 65 -9.07 -4.21 4.32
C LEU A 65 -7.67 -3.61 4.39
N SER A 66 -6.78 -4.00 3.46
CA SER A 66 -5.45 -3.42 3.40
C SER A 66 -5.55 -1.93 3.06
N GLY A 67 -6.28 -1.57 2.00
CA GLY A 67 -6.52 -0.17 1.63
C GLY A 67 -7.12 0.66 2.76
N ALA A 68 -8.13 0.15 3.47
CA ALA A 68 -8.75 0.85 4.60
C ALA A 68 -7.78 1.05 5.76
N MET A 69 -7.06 0.00 6.17
CA MET A 69 -6.06 0.09 7.23
C MET A 69 -4.93 1.07 6.86
N SER A 70 -4.53 1.05 5.60
CA SER A 70 -3.52 1.95 5.04
C SER A 70 -3.95 3.40 5.09
N GLY A 71 -5.13 3.70 4.56
CA GLY A 71 -5.66 5.06 4.56
C GLY A 71 -5.91 5.60 5.97
N ALA A 72 -6.36 4.74 6.90
CA ALA A 72 -6.50 5.08 8.31
C ALA A 72 -5.15 5.47 8.94
N LEU A 73 -4.08 4.69 8.68
CA LEU A 73 -2.73 4.98 9.15
C LEU A 73 -2.20 6.29 8.58
N ILE A 74 -2.41 6.58 7.29
CA ILE A 74 -2.02 7.85 6.68
C ILE A 74 -2.77 9.00 7.37
N GLY A 75 -4.09 8.91 7.48
CA GLY A 75 -4.90 9.94 8.14
C GLY A 75 -4.42 10.22 9.56
N LEU A 76 -4.13 9.16 10.32
CA LEU A 76 -3.62 9.28 11.68
C LEU A 76 -2.22 9.92 11.73
N ILE A 77 -1.28 9.48 10.88
CA ILE A 77 0.11 9.98 10.90
C ILE A 77 0.20 11.45 10.49
N PHE A 78 -0.55 11.87 9.48
CA PHE A 78 -0.41 13.21 8.90
C PHE A 78 -1.35 14.26 9.50
N MET A 79 -2.52 13.86 9.98
CA MET A 79 -3.52 14.79 10.51
C MET A 79 -3.80 14.62 12.00
N GLY A 80 -3.54 13.43 12.57
CA GLY A 80 -3.66 13.20 14.01
C GLY A 80 -5.08 13.28 14.58
N SER A 81 -6.13 13.31 13.75
CA SER A 81 -7.52 13.43 14.18
C SER A 81 -8.35 12.17 13.91
N ALA A 82 -9.39 11.97 14.71
CA ALA A 82 -10.29 10.83 14.57
C ALA A 82 -11.09 10.90 13.25
N GLU A 83 -11.45 12.11 12.83
CA GLU A 83 -12.10 12.36 11.54
C GLU A 83 -11.18 11.97 10.38
N ALA A 84 -9.89 12.34 10.44
CA ALA A 84 -8.93 11.98 9.42
C ALA A 84 -8.68 10.47 9.35
N LEU A 85 -8.70 9.77 10.49
CA LEU A 85 -8.62 8.32 10.54
C LEU A 85 -9.81 7.68 9.81
N LEU A 86 -11.04 8.12 10.10
CA LEU A 86 -12.25 7.60 9.46
C LEU A 86 -12.29 7.90 7.96
N VAL A 87 -12.03 9.15 7.58
CA VAL A 87 -12.00 9.55 6.16
C VAL A 87 -10.90 8.82 5.43
N GLY A 88 -9.71 8.72 6.02
CA GLY A 88 -8.59 7.95 5.49
C GLY A 88 -8.98 6.48 5.28
N ALA A 89 -9.62 5.85 6.26
CA ALA A 89 -10.09 4.48 6.15
C ALA A 89 -11.10 4.27 5.00
N LEU A 90 -12.05 5.19 4.85
CA LEU A 90 -13.04 5.14 3.78
C LEU A 90 -12.40 5.32 2.40
N VAL A 91 -11.58 6.36 2.23
CA VAL A 91 -10.89 6.62 0.97
C VAL A 91 -9.95 5.48 0.61
N GLY A 92 -9.14 5.03 1.57
CA GLY A 92 -8.24 3.90 1.38
C GLY A 92 -8.99 2.60 1.07
N GLY A 93 -10.11 2.34 1.73
CA GLY A 93 -10.96 1.18 1.47
C GLY A 93 -11.57 1.18 0.07
N VAL A 94 -12.02 2.35 -0.42
CA VAL A 94 -12.49 2.52 -1.81
C VAL A 94 -11.35 2.28 -2.81
N LEU A 95 -10.18 2.87 -2.58
CA LEU A 95 -9.01 2.68 -3.44
C LEU A 95 -8.55 1.22 -3.48
N GLY A 96 -8.58 0.54 -2.33
CA GLY A 96 -8.27 -0.87 -2.19
C GLY A 96 -9.31 -1.76 -2.88
N TYR A 97 -10.59 -1.53 -2.66
CA TYR A 97 -11.66 -2.23 -3.38
C TYR A 97 -11.56 -2.05 -4.90
N MET A 98 -11.13 -0.88 -5.36
CA MET A 98 -10.93 -0.61 -6.77
C MET A 98 -9.57 -1.08 -7.32
N ALA A 99 -8.69 -1.65 -6.49
CA ALA A 99 -7.35 -2.11 -6.89
C ALA A 99 -7.36 -3.00 -8.14
N PRO A 100 -8.26 -3.99 -8.31
CA PRO A 100 -8.28 -4.84 -9.50
C PRO A 100 -8.48 -4.07 -10.82
N TYR A 101 -9.05 -2.87 -10.77
CA TYR A 101 -9.33 -2.07 -11.96
C TYR A 101 -8.14 -1.22 -12.38
N TRP A 102 -7.32 -0.72 -11.45
CA TRP A 102 -6.22 0.20 -11.77
C TRP A 102 -4.84 -0.43 -11.64
N ILE A 103 -4.63 -1.38 -10.73
CA ILE A 103 -3.30 -1.92 -10.43
C ILE A 103 -2.72 -2.72 -11.59
N LYS A 104 -3.58 -3.35 -12.39
CA LYS A 104 -3.22 -4.04 -13.64
C LYS A 104 -2.67 -3.11 -14.72
N HIS A 105 -2.92 -1.81 -14.60
CA HIS A 105 -2.41 -0.79 -15.51
C HIS A 105 -1.20 -0.05 -14.94
N ALA A 106 -0.90 -0.23 -13.65
CA ALA A 106 0.31 0.29 -13.05
C ALA A 106 1.50 -0.60 -13.46
N PRO A 107 2.60 -0.02 -13.98
CA PRO A 107 3.83 -0.78 -14.17
C PRO A 107 4.34 -1.19 -12.79
N ILE A 108 4.20 -2.49 -12.49
CA ILE A 108 4.71 -3.08 -11.24
C ILE A 108 6.25 -3.16 -11.37
N PRO A 109 7.00 -2.60 -10.40
CA PRO A 109 8.46 -2.69 -10.38
C PRO A 109 8.97 -4.11 -10.11
#